data_AF-A0A2V9VMP0-F1
#
_entry.id   AF-A0A2V9VMP0-F1
#
_cell.length_a   1.000
_cell.length_b   1.000
_cell.length_c   1.000
_cell.angle_alpha   90.00
_cell.angle_beta   90.00
_cell.angle_gamma   90.00
#
_symmetry.space_group_name_H-M   'P 1'
#
loop_
_entity.id
_entity.type
_entity.pdbx_description
1 polymer ?
#
loop_
_entity_poly.entity_id
_entity_poly.type
_entity_poly.pdbx_seq_one_letter_code
_entity_poly.pdbx_strand_id
1 'polypeptide(L)'
;MGGTLRFTAQIVLCLVLAVFSSPFVSRLIAQDTRFHNAPASSRQQKNPYAGQTAALSAGARLYALNCRSCHGINGKGSGNVPPLSRGAVQAAPDGEIFWFITKGSVDNGMPSWASLSEQKRWQIVSYVKSLKNARPAKTDAAPPSSTASPTHAPAPAPAFTDFRFEQPGKFHKITVQDLPAPFATHSASNGPDLVARPSNAWPKAPEGFSVQQYATGLENPRALRTAPNGDVFLAESSSGAIKVFRGITSDGKAQQSDIFVSGLNEPYGIAFYPPGNNPQWVYIGNVDSVVRYPYRTGSLKAGGPAQHIADLPHAEGHWTRDIQFSPDGKKMFVSVGSASNVDDPDTTPEEKNRADILEFNPDGSGMRVYASGIRNPGGGIAIDPKTGELWCSVNERDGLGDNLVPDYITHVQDGGFYGWPWWYIGAHQDPRHKGKHPELKEKAIVPDVLLQPHNASLEMTFYAGPQFPADYQGDIFASEHGSWNRSVRSGYEVIRVPLHQQGRASGEYEDFLTGFVLDNGNVWGRPVGVTVAQDGSLLVSDDGSNSIWRVSYTGAGSQKTAQQHGSKGPTSKDAHN
;
A
#
# COMPACT_ATOMS: atom_id res chain seq x y z
N MET A 1 38.01 -10.85 81.60
CA MET A 1 39.40 -10.40 81.86
C MET A 1 39.65 -9.19 80.96
N GLY A 2 39.54 -7.98 81.51
CA GLY A 2 40.69 -7.09 81.73
C GLY A 2 41.11 -6.43 80.40
N GLY A 3 40.62 -5.24 80.05
CA GLY A 3 41.25 -3.95 80.38
C GLY A 3 42.38 -3.66 79.39
N THR A 4 42.35 -2.62 78.54
CA THR A 4 42.91 -1.28 78.82
C THR A 4 42.62 -0.37 77.59
N LEU A 5 41.99 0.80 77.77
CA LEU A 5 42.58 2.16 77.88
C LEU A 5 43.22 2.63 76.55
N ARG A 6 43.04 3.82 75.99
CA ARG A 6 42.75 5.21 76.45
C ARG A 6 42.76 6.08 75.15
N PHE A 7 42.29 7.31 74.98
CA PHE A 7 42.18 8.48 75.86
C PHE A 7 41.26 9.49 75.15
N THR A 8 40.35 10.11 75.91
CA THR A 8 39.59 11.32 75.58
C THR A 8 40.29 12.56 76.16
N ALA A 9 40.15 13.71 75.50
CA ALA A 9 40.17 15.05 76.13
C ALA A 9 39.26 15.96 75.25
N GLN A 10 37.99 16.28 75.58
CA GLN A 10 37.48 17.21 76.61
C GLN A 10 38.06 18.64 76.38
N ILE A 11 37.31 19.74 76.13
CA ILE A 11 36.24 20.45 76.88
C ILE A 11 35.84 21.64 75.97
N VAL A 12 34.58 22.07 75.85
CA VAL A 12 33.96 23.30 76.44
C VAL A 12 32.59 23.44 75.73
N LEU A 13 31.48 23.14 76.39
CA LEU A 13 30.61 24.01 77.20
C LEU A 13 29.41 24.59 76.41
N CYS A 14 28.23 24.13 76.85
CA CYS A 14 26.90 24.74 76.91
C CYS A 14 26.77 26.22 76.46
N LEU A 15 25.65 26.72 75.92
CA LEU A 15 24.26 26.53 76.37
C LEU A 15 23.33 27.32 75.41
N VAL A 16 22.04 26.96 75.40
CA VAL A 16 20.85 27.77 75.05
C VAL A 16 20.16 27.50 73.70
N LEU A 17 18.96 26.92 73.87
CA LEU A 17 17.80 26.83 73.01
C LEU A 17 17.38 28.14 72.32
N ALA A 18 17.06 28.06 71.04
CA ALA A 18 16.04 28.91 70.42
C ALA A 18 15.12 28.04 69.55
N VAL A 19 13.88 27.92 70.01
CA VAL A 19 12.74 27.37 69.27
C VAL A 19 12.40 28.33 68.15
N PHE A 20 12.52 27.90 66.89
CA PHE A 20 11.84 28.53 65.77
C PHE A 20 10.96 27.51 65.05
N SER A 21 9.67 27.68 65.30
CA SER A 21 8.57 27.24 64.47
C SER A 21 8.81 27.67 63.01
N SER A 22 9.07 26.71 62.14
CA SER A 22 8.97 26.94 60.69
C SER A 22 7.54 26.66 60.22
N PRO A 23 6.92 27.57 59.46
CA PRO A 23 5.56 27.43 59.01
C PRO A 23 5.48 26.33 57.94
N PHE A 24 4.42 25.54 58.03
CA PHE A 24 3.87 24.77 56.93
C PHE A 24 3.64 25.72 55.74
N VAL A 25 4.60 25.79 54.82
CA VAL A 25 4.33 26.30 53.48
C VAL A 25 3.78 25.12 52.71
N SER A 26 2.46 24.96 52.76
CA SER A 26 1.72 24.21 51.77
C SER A 26 2.06 24.81 50.41
N ARG A 27 3.05 24.24 49.71
CA ARG A 27 3.15 24.42 48.27
C ARG A 27 1.89 23.79 47.70
N LEU A 28 0.89 24.62 47.44
CA LEU A 28 0.02 24.42 46.28
C LEU A 28 0.96 24.26 45.08
N ILE A 29 1.32 23.02 44.76
CA ILE A 29 1.77 22.68 43.42
C ILE A 29 0.54 22.98 42.57
N ALA A 30 0.51 24.18 41.99
CA ALA A 30 -0.32 24.40 40.83
C ALA A 30 0.10 23.29 39.85
N GLN A 31 -0.79 22.32 39.62
CA GLN A 31 -0.64 21.43 38.49
C GLN A 31 -0.70 22.32 37.25
N ASP A 32 0.47 22.73 36.76
CA ASP A 32 0.60 23.21 35.40
C ASP A 32 0.39 21.95 34.55
N THR A 33 -0.86 21.71 34.16
CA THR A 33 -1.29 20.55 33.38
C THR A 33 -0.77 20.70 31.95
N ARG A 34 0.56 20.58 31.80
CA ARG A 34 1.27 20.63 30.52
C ARG A 34 0.79 19.48 29.65
N PHE A 35 0.52 19.75 28.37
CA PHE A 35 0.10 18.73 27.43
C PHE A 35 1.20 17.65 27.33
N HIS A 36 0.93 16.48 27.90
CA HIS A 36 1.86 15.34 27.98
C HIS A 36 3.27 15.69 28.50
N ASN A 37 3.38 16.56 29.51
CA ASN A 37 4.66 16.97 30.12
C ASN A 37 5.66 17.62 29.15
N ALA A 38 5.19 18.24 28.06
CA ALA A 38 6.05 18.99 27.14
C ALA A 38 6.95 20.00 27.90
N PRO A 39 8.22 20.19 27.47
CA PRO A 39 9.11 21.15 28.12
C PRO A 39 8.62 22.58 27.88
N ALA A 40 8.84 23.46 28.85
CA ALA A 40 8.34 24.84 28.84
C ALA A 40 8.78 25.65 27.59
N SER A 41 9.92 25.29 26.99
CA SER A 41 10.40 25.88 25.74
C SER A 41 9.46 25.63 24.54
N SER A 42 8.76 24.49 24.52
CA SER A 42 7.86 24.12 23.41
C SER A 42 6.65 25.04 23.33
N ARG A 43 6.15 25.53 24.48
CA ARG A 43 5.01 26.44 24.54
C ARG A 43 5.24 27.77 23.83
N GLN A 44 6.50 28.22 23.76
CA GLN A 44 6.88 29.46 23.09
C GLN A 44 7.04 29.29 21.58
N GLN A 45 7.10 28.05 21.09
CA GLN A 45 7.18 27.79 19.65
C GLN A 45 5.81 28.03 19.00
N LYS A 46 5.81 28.92 18.01
CA LYS A 46 4.64 29.18 17.17
C LYS A 46 4.79 28.40 15.88
N ASN A 47 3.68 27.85 15.39
CA ASN A 47 3.64 27.21 14.10
C ASN A 47 3.84 28.27 12.99
N PRO A 48 4.97 28.26 12.26
CA PRO A 48 5.24 29.26 11.22
C PRO A 48 4.33 29.12 9.99
N TYR A 49 3.57 28.01 9.91
CA TYR A 49 2.66 27.70 8.82
C TYR A 49 1.18 27.83 9.21
N ALA A 50 0.87 28.36 10.39
CA ALA A 50 -0.51 28.56 10.84
C ALA A 50 -1.28 29.45 9.86
N GLY A 51 -2.52 29.05 9.54
CA GLY A 51 -3.41 29.79 8.63
C GLY A 51 -3.07 29.68 7.13
N GLN A 52 -1.98 29.00 6.75
CA GLN A 52 -1.64 28.81 5.34
C GLN A 52 -2.41 27.61 4.75
N THR A 53 -3.21 27.86 3.71
CA THR A 53 -4.00 26.81 3.05
C THR A 53 -3.13 25.67 2.50
N ALA A 54 -1.96 25.98 1.93
CA ALA A 54 -1.04 24.97 1.43
C ALA A 54 -0.49 24.05 2.54
N ALA A 55 -0.17 24.63 3.71
CA ALA A 55 0.31 23.86 4.85
C ALA A 55 -0.79 23.00 5.48
N LEU A 56 -2.04 23.49 5.47
CA LEU A 56 -3.19 22.73 5.90
C LEU A 56 -3.42 21.49 5.01
N SER A 57 -3.37 21.67 3.68
CA SER A 57 -3.50 20.57 2.73
C SER A 57 -2.35 19.56 2.83
N ALA A 58 -1.10 20.03 2.97
CA ALA A 58 0.05 19.15 3.18
C ALA A 58 -0.06 18.38 4.51
N GLY A 59 -0.50 19.05 5.57
CA GLY A 59 -0.77 18.46 6.87
C GLY A 59 -1.83 17.37 6.84
N ALA A 60 -2.91 17.56 6.07
CA ALA A 60 -3.96 16.57 5.87
C ALA A 60 -3.44 15.28 5.24
N ARG A 61 -2.57 15.39 4.22
CA ARG A 61 -1.93 14.25 3.56
C ARG A 61 -0.99 13.50 4.51
N LEU A 62 -0.14 14.23 5.22
CA LEU A 62 0.75 13.65 6.22
C LEU A 62 -0.03 12.97 7.35
N TYR A 63 -1.14 13.57 7.81
CA TYR A 63 -2.04 12.97 8.77
C TYR A 63 -2.66 11.67 8.25
N ALA A 64 -3.12 11.66 7.00
CA ALA A 64 -3.72 10.47 6.38
C ALA A 64 -2.73 9.29 6.32
N LEU A 65 -1.45 9.56 6.07
CA LEU A 65 -0.40 8.55 5.99
C LEU A 65 0.09 8.06 7.36
N ASN A 66 0.20 8.97 8.33
CA ASN A 66 0.95 8.69 9.57
C ASN A 66 0.07 8.59 10.82
N CYS A 67 -1.12 9.20 10.83
CA CYS A 67 -1.91 9.36 12.06
C CYS A 67 -3.34 8.82 11.94
N ARG A 68 -3.88 8.69 10.72
CA ARG A 68 -5.27 8.31 10.47
C ARG A 68 -5.60 6.89 10.91
N SER A 69 -4.68 5.94 10.76
CA SER A 69 -4.89 4.53 11.14
C SER A 69 -5.32 4.39 12.59
N CYS A 70 -4.73 5.20 13.50
CA CYS A 70 -5.08 5.21 14.91
C CYS A 70 -6.19 6.23 15.24
N HIS A 71 -6.09 7.47 14.76
CA HIS A 71 -6.97 8.56 15.22
C HIS A 71 -8.26 8.72 14.40
N GLY A 72 -8.41 7.95 13.31
CA GLY A 72 -9.56 7.96 12.40
C GLY A 72 -9.55 9.14 11.42
N ILE A 73 -10.38 9.07 10.37
CA ILE A 73 -10.37 10.03 9.25
C ILE A 73 -10.53 11.51 9.67
N ASN A 74 -11.30 11.76 10.73
CA ASN A 74 -11.59 13.11 11.25
C ASN A 74 -10.95 13.37 12.63
N GLY A 75 -9.97 12.56 13.05
CA GLY A 75 -9.36 12.67 14.38
C GLY A 75 -10.36 12.53 15.52
N LYS A 76 -11.34 11.62 15.38
CA LYS A 76 -12.33 11.35 16.44
C LYS A 76 -11.78 10.42 17.53
N GLY A 77 -10.69 9.71 17.25
CA GLY A 77 -10.18 8.65 18.12
C GLY A 77 -11.14 7.44 18.16
N SER A 78 -10.67 6.35 18.76
CA SER A 78 -11.47 5.14 19.01
C SER A 78 -10.93 4.44 20.26
N GLY A 79 -11.82 3.95 21.13
CA GLY A 79 -11.43 3.27 22.37
C GLY A 79 -10.42 4.08 23.20
N ASN A 80 -9.19 3.56 23.32
CA ASN A 80 -8.09 4.16 24.07
C ASN A 80 -7.30 5.23 23.29
N VAL A 81 -7.56 5.41 22.00
CA VAL A 81 -6.90 6.43 21.17
C VAL A 81 -7.62 7.77 21.34
N PRO A 82 -6.93 8.84 21.79
CA PRO A 82 -7.60 10.10 22.12
C PRO A 82 -8.14 10.81 20.87
N PRO A 83 -9.27 11.53 21.01
CA PRO A 83 -9.78 12.41 19.96
C PRO A 83 -8.81 13.58 19.76
N LEU A 84 -8.43 13.82 18.51
CA LEU A 84 -7.63 14.98 18.12
C LEU A 84 -8.51 16.19 17.78
N SER A 85 -9.75 15.96 17.34
CA SER A 85 -10.72 17.00 16.95
C SER A 85 -11.31 17.79 18.11
N ARG A 86 -11.08 17.40 19.36
CA ARG A 86 -11.65 18.02 20.56
C ARG A 86 -10.78 17.78 21.79
N GLY A 87 -11.11 18.43 22.91
CA GLY A 87 -10.45 18.20 24.20
C GLY A 87 -9.04 18.78 24.29
N ALA A 88 -8.17 18.12 25.05
CA ALA A 88 -6.86 18.63 25.45
C ALA A 88 -5.96 18.99 24.25
N VAL A 89 -6.00 18.22 23.17
CA VAL A 89 -5.23 18.49 21.93
C VAL A 89 -5.60 19.85 21.34
N GLN A 90 -6.89 20.20 21.34
CA GLN A 90 -7.34 21.46 20.77
C GLN A 90 -7.08 22.67 21.66
N ALA A 91 -6.99 22.44 22.98
CA ALA A 91 -6.62 23.46 23.96
C ALA A 91 -5.10 23.68 24.04
N ALA A 92 -4.28 22.70 23.63
CA ALA A 92 -2.84 22.78 23.71
C ALA A 92 -2.24 23.84 22.76
N PRO A 93 -1.16 24.53 23.18
CA PRO A 93 -0.32 25.35 22.31
C PRO A 93 0.28 24.52 21.17
N ASP A 94 0.39 25.09 19.98
CA ASP A 94 0.87 24.40 18.78
C ASP A 94 2.24 23.74 18.97
N GLY A 95 3.17 24.41 19.67
CA GLY A 95 4.49 23.87 19.94
C GLY A 95 4.51 22.69 20.92
N GLU A 96 3.54 22.58 21.83
CA GLU A 96 3.41 21.38 22.67
C GLU A 96 2.90 20.18 21.87
N ILE A 97 2.00 20.41 20.90
CA ILE A 97 1.54 19.38 19.96
C ILE A 97 2.69 18.97 19.02
N PHE A 98 3.45 19.93 18.50
CA PHE A 98 4.63 19.67 17.68
C PHE A 98 5.65 18.81 18.44
N TRP A 99 5.96 19.16 19.68
CA TRP A 99 6.85 18.38 20.54
C TRP A 99 6.34 16.96 20.73
N PHE A 100 5.05 16.80 21.02
CA PHE A 100 4.46 15.49 21.26
C PHE A 100 4.42 14.61 19.99
N ILE A 101 4.12 15.18 18.81
CA ILE A 101 4.27 14.50 17.52
C ILE A 101 5.73 14.10 17.28
N THR A 102 6.68 14.95 17.65
CA THR A 102 8.11 14.68 17.45
C THR A 102 8.62 13.56 18.35
N LYS A 103 8.10 13.43 19.57
CA LYS A 103 8.56 12.42 20.55
C LYS A 103 7.73 11.15 20.56
N GLY A 104 6.46 11.24 20.17
CA GLY A 104 5.50 10.17 20.34
C GLY A 104 5.21 9.88 21.82
N SER A 105 4.47 8.81 22.03
CA SER A 105 4.27 8.15 23.32
C SER A 105 4.44 6.66 23.07
N VAL A 106 5.68 6.27 22.79
CA VAL A 106 6.03 4.96 22.23
C VAL A 106 5.56 3.84 23.15
N ASP A 107 5.76 3.99 24.46
CA ASP A 107 5.32 3.03 25.48
C ASP A 107 3.79 2.88 25.56
N ASN A 108 3.04 3.84 25.00
CA ASN A 108 1.57 3.84 24.95
C ASN A 108 1.04 3.75 23.50
N GLY A 109 1.88 3.28 22.56
CA GLY A 109 1.48 2.96 21.20
C GLY A 109 1.38 4.14 20.23
N MET A 110 1.83 5.35 20.59
CA MET A 110 1.96 6.47 19.64
C MET A 110 3.40 6.57 19.12
N PRO A 111 3.66 6.35 17.81
CA PRO A 111 5.00 6.45 17.25
C PRO A 111 5.61 7.85 17.37
N SER A 112 6.94 7.89 17.33
CA SER A 112 7.71 9.13 17.19
C SER A 112 7.81 9.53 15.72
N TRP A 113 7.51 10.79 15.40
CA TRP A 113 7.64 11.32 14.03
C TRP A 113 8.89 12.19 13.86
N ALA A 114 9.93 11.95 14.67
CA ALA A 114 11.21 12.63 14.58
C ALA A 114 11.88 12.50 13.19
N SER A 115 11.60 11.41 12.47
CA SER A 115 12.08 11.14 11.09
C SER A 115 11.51 12.07 10.03
N LEU A 116 10.33 12.66 10.26
CA LEU A 116 9.80 13.70 9.38
C LEU A 116 10.64 14.99 9.51
N SER A 117 10.72 15.79 8.45
CA SER A 117 11.29 17.15 8.59
C SER A 117 10.46 17.99 9.57
N GLU A 118 11.07 18.98 10.21
CA GLU A 118 10.36 19.93 11.07
C GLU A 118 9.19 20.62 10.35
N GLN A 119 9.37 21.02 9.08
CA GLN A 119 8.30 21.58 8.25
C GLN A 119 7.08 20.65 8.18
N LYS A 120 7.29 19.37 7.83
CA LYS A 120 6.23 18.37 7.73
C LYS A 120 5.49 18.18 9.07
N ARG A 121 6.22 18.13 10.19
CA ARG A 121 5.58 18.04 11.52
C ARG A 121 4.73 19.27 11.84
N TRP A 122 5.20 20.48 11.54
CA TRP A 122 4.39 21.69 11.73
C TRP A 122 3.16 21.73 10.82
N GLN A 123 3.25 21.20 9.60
CA GLN A 123 2.08 21.04 8.72
C GLN A 123 1.05 20.07 9.32
N ILE A 124 1.48 18.96 9.93
CA ILE A 124 0.57 18.06 10.67
C ILE A 124 -0.12 18.83 11.80
N VAL A 125 0.60 19.66 12.56
CA VAL A 125 -0.01 20.51 13.61
C VAL A 125 -1.06 21.45 13.03
N SER A 126 -0.80 22.10 11.89
CA SER A 126 -1.78 22.95 11.20
C SER A 126 -3.08 22.21 10.89
N TYR A 127 -2.98 20.96 10.42
CA TYR A 127 -4.16 20.13 10.15
C TYR A 127 -4.84 19.63 11.41
N VAL A 128 -4.11 19.13 12.40
CA VAL A 128 -4.68 18.70 13.67
C VAL A 128 -5.50 19.83 14.31
N LYS A 129 -5.00 21.07 14.30
CA LYS A 129 -5.73 22.23 14.83
C LYS A 129 -6.97 22.62 14.02
N SER A 130 -7.03 22.31 12.72
CA SER A 130 -8.23 22.58 11.91
C SER A 130 -9.39 21.64 12.23
N LEU A 131 -9.11 20.45 12.78
CA LEU A 131 -10.13 19.43 13.06
C LEU A 131 -11.20 19.89 14.07
N LYS A 132 -10.92 20.88 14.93
CA LYS A 132 -11.90 21.49 15.85
C LYS A 132 -13.10 22.10 15.13
N ASN A 133 -12.86 22.64 13.93
CA ASN A 133 -13.86 23.38 13.16
C ASN A 133 -14.50 22.53 12.06
N ALA A 134 -14.17 21.23 11.98
CA ALA A 134 -14.76 20.32 11.01
C ALA A 134 -16.22 20.03 11.40
N ARG A 135 -17.18 20.64 10.69
CA ARG A 135 -18.59 20.20 10.74
C ARG A 135 -18.66 18.74 10.28
N PRO A 136 -19.57 17.90 10.81
CA PRO A 136 -19.85 16.60 10.23
C PRO A 136 -20.26 16.85 8.77
N ALA A 137 -19.42 16.44 7.83
CA ALA A 137 -19.70 16.62 6.42
C ALA A 137 -20.98 15.84 6.09
N LYS A 138 -22.06 16.59 5.82
CA LYS A 138 -22.97 16.15 4.76
C LYS A 138 -22.13 16.13 3.49
N THR A 139 -22.33 15.08 2.70
CA THR A 139 -21.83 14.92 1.34
C THR A 139 -22.30 16.09 0.48
N ASP A 140 -21.62 17.23 0.57
CA ASP A 140 -21.79 18.33 -0.35
C ASP A 140 -20.63 18.25 -1.35
N ALA A 141 -21.00 18.25 -2.63
CA ALA A 141 -20.10 18.12 -3.76
C ALA A 141 -18.91 19.08 -3.65
N ALA A 142 -17.73 18.57 -4.02
CA ALA A 142 -16.51 19.37 -4.13
C ALA A 142 -16.76 20.61 -5.01
N PRO A 143 -16.13 21.77 -4.70
CA PRO A 143 -16.21 22.93 -5.57
C PRO A 143 -15.65 22.58 -6.96
N PRO A 144 -16.16 23.21 -8.04
CA PRO A 144 -15.75 22.90 -9.39
C PRO A 144 -14.24 23.10 -9.54
N SER A 145 -13.63 22.12 -10.22
CA SER A 145 -12.27 22.05 -10.74
C SER A 145 -11.59 23.41 -10.83
N SER A 146 -10.58 23.63 -9.98
CA SER A 146 -9.51 24.57 -10.35
C SER A 146 -8.87 24.01 -11.61
N THR A 147 -8.85 24.81 -12.67
CA THR A 147 -8.07 24.53 -13.88
C THR A 147 -6.60 24.58 -13.50
N ALA A 148 -6.09 23.49 -12.94
CA ALA A 148 -4.69 23.35 -12.64
C ALA A 148 -3.93 23.19 -13.95
N SER A 149 -2.84 23.94 -14.10
CA SER A 149 -2.00 23.89 -15.30
C SER A 149 -1.44 22.47 -15.52
N PRO A 150 -1.38 21.98 -16.77
CA PRO A 150 -0.77 20.69 -17.07
C PRO A 150 0.68 20.59 -16.61
N THR A 151 1.15 19.38 -16.31
CA THR A 151 2.56 19.11 -15.99
C THR A 151 3.45 19.40 -17.22
N HIS A 152 4.27 20.42 -17.11
CA HIS A 152 5.19 20.84 -18.17
C HIS A 152 6.61 20.32 -17.90
N ALA A 153 6.87 19.08 -18.32
CA ALA A 153 8.20 18.46 -18.32
C ALA A 153 8.57 18.00 -19.74
N PRO A 154 9.87 17.80 -20.07
CA PRO A 154 10.26 17.19 -21.33
C PRO A 154 9.58 15.84 -21.55
N ALA A 155 9.37 15.44 -22.80
CA ALA A 155 8.91 14.08 -23.10
C ALA A 155 9.94 13.05 -22.62
N PRO A 156 9.51 11.87 -22.16
CA PRO A 156 10.42 10.83 -21.72
C PRO A 156 11.23 10.30 -22.92
N ALA A 157 12.50 9.97 -22.68
CA ALA A 157 13.34 9.37 -23.70
C ALA A 157 12.90 7.92 -23.97
N PRO A 158 12.84 7.45 -25.23
CA PRO A 158 12.63 6.04 -25.53
C PRO A 158 13.68 5.15 -24.83
N ALA A 159 13.34 3.94 -24.37
CA ALA A 159 12.03 3.27 -24.47
C ALA A 159 11.02 3.63 -23.34
N PHE A 160 11.31 4.66 -22.53
CA PHE A 160 10.54 4.98 -21.32
C PHE A 160 9.31 5.85 -21.59
N THR A 161 8.33 5.77 -20.68
CA THR A 161 7.07 6.53 -20.70
C THR A 161 6.84 7.28 -19.39
N ASP A 162 5.74 8.02 -19.31
CA ASP A 162 5.17 8.58 -18.09
C ASP A 162 3.66 8.76 -18.24
N PHE A 163 2.98 9.14 -17.16
CA PHE A 163 1.51 9.23 -17.10
C PHE A 163 0.85 10.07 -18.21
N ARG A 164 1.60 10.99 -18.82
CA ARG A 164 1.08 11.87 -19.89
C ARG A 164 1.00 11.14 -21.23
N PHE A 165 1.75 10.05 -21.38
CA PHE A 165 1.91 9.28 -22.62
C PHE A 165 1.38 7.84 -22.50
N GLU A 166 0.87 7.45 -21.33
CA GLU A 166 0.15 6.19 -21.11
C GLU A 166 -1.25 6.27 -21.73
N GLN A 167 -1.57 5.32 -22.61
CA GLN A 167 -2.83 5.34 -23.38
C GLN A 167 -3.29 3.93 -23.70
N PRO A 168 -4.57 3.58 -23.49
CA PRO A 168 -5.05 2.22 -23.74
C PRO A 168 -4.74 1.76 -25.16
N GLY A 169 -4.19 0.54 -25.30
CA GLY A 169 -3.75 -0.03 -26.58
C GLY A 169 -2.31 0.29 -26.97
N LYS A 170 -1.58 1.09 -26.18
CA LYS A 170 -0.17 1.40 -26.45
C LYS A 170 0.73 0.30 -25.92
N PHE A 171 1.60 -0.20 -26.78
CA PHE A 171 2.61 -1.21 -26.43
C PHE A 171 3.94 -0.57 -26.05
N HIS A 172 4.60 -1.16 -25.07
CA HIS A 172 5.93 -0.80 -24.61
C HIS A 172 6.81 -2.05 -24.55
N LYS A 173 8.11 -1.87 -24.75
CA LYS A 173 9.10 -2.92 -24.63
C LYS A 173 10.41 -2.31 -24.16
N ILE A 174 10.82 -2.67 -22.95
CA ILE A 174 12.11 -2.29 -22.37
C ILE A 174 13.01 -3.52 -22.40
N THR A 175 14.24 -3.33 -22.84
CA THR A 175 15.27 -4.37 -22.90
C THR A 175 16.45 -4.01 -22.01
N VAL A 176 17.34 -4.97 -21.77
CA VAL A 176 18.59 -4.75 -21.02
C VAL A 176 19.43 -3.64 -21.67
N GLN A 177 19.38 -3.50 -23.00
CA GLN A 177 20.14 -2.51 -23.76
C GLN A 177 19.62 -1.09 -23.57
N ASP A 178 18.36 -0.92 -23.14
CA ASP A 178 17.75 0.38 -22.90
C ASP A 178 18.10 0.95 -21.52
N LEU A 179 18.69 0.14 -20.63
CA LEU A 179 18.93 0.54 -19.25
C LEU A 179 20.03 1.59 -19.16
N PRO A 180 19.75 2.78 -18.59
CA PRO A 180 20.77 3.80 -18.40
C PRO A 180 21.75 3.36 -17.31
N ALA A 181 22.92 4.00 -17.28
CA ALA A 181 23.85 3.86 -16.16
C ALA A 181 23.18 4.35 -14.85
N PRO A 182 23.52 3.77 -13.68
CA PRO A 182 23.06 4.29 -12.40
C PRO A 182 23.35 5.79 -12.24
N PHE A 183 22.37 6.53 -11.73
CA PHE A 183 22.42 7.97 -11.50
C PHE A 183 22.52 8.82 -12.77
N ALA A 184 22.15 8.28 -13.95
CA ALA A 184 21.99 9.07 -15.18
C ALA A 184 21.01 10.24 -14.99
N THR A 185 20.03 10.09 -14.10
CA THR A 185 19.30 11.21 -13.49
C THR A 185 19.37 11.11 -11.97
N HIS A 186 19.09 12.23 -11.29
CA HIS A 186 18.91 12.20 -9.84
C HIS A 186 17.66 11.40 -9.47
N SER A 187 17.73 10.63 -8.37
CA SER A 187 16.54 10.06 -7.75
C SER A 187 15.62 11.17 -7.26
N ALA A 188 14.31 10.92 -7.33
CA ALA A 188 13.29 11.87 -6.93
C ALA A 188 12.47 11.35 -5.74
N SER A 189 11.80 12.27 -5.04
CA SER A 189 10.76 11.94 -4.07
C SER A 189 9.51 12.69 -4.45
N ASN A 190 8.63 12.01 -5.17
CA ASN A 190 7.44 12.54 -5.82
C ASN A 190 6.25 11.59 -5.59
N GLY A 191 5.88 11.41 -4.32
CA GLY A 191 4.72 10.60 -3.96
C GLY A 191 3.43 11.12 -4.61
N PRO A 192 2.38 10.28 -4.72
CA PRO A 192 1.09 10.70 -5.24
C PRO A 192 0.46 11.78 -4.34
N ASP A 193 0.17 12.94 -4.93
CA ASP A 193 -0.75 13.91 -4.34
C ASP A 193 -2.19 13.44 -4.62
N LEU A 194 -2.70 12.60 -3.70
CA LEU A 194 -4.05 12.06 -3.78
C LEU A 194 -5.10 13.16 -3.66
N VAL A 195 -6.02 13.21 -4.62
CA VAL A 195 -7.19 14.09 -4.65
C VAL A 195 -8.47 13.29 -4.75
N ALA A 196 -9.59 13.89 -4.33
CA ALA A 196 -10.89 13.29 -4.59
C ALA A 196 -11.10 13.15 -6.11
N ARG A 197 -11.65 12.01 -6.53
CA ARG A 197 -12.00 11.77 -7.93
C ARG A 197 -12.95 12.86 -8.45
N PRO A 198 -12.58 13.61 -9.50
CA PRO A 198 -13.50 14.51 -10.17
C PRO A 198 -14.73 13.75 -10.69
N SER A 199 -15.90 14.38 -10.67
CA SER A 199 -17.16 13.71 -11.05
C SER A 199 -17.18 13.18 -12.49
N ASN A 200 -16.39 13.78 -13.37
CA ASN A 200 -16.21 13.38 -14.76
C ASN A 200 -14.96 12.52 -15.01
N ALA A 201 -14.16 12.23 -13.98
CA ALA A 201 -12.97 11.38 -14.12
C ALA A 201 -13.36 9.89 -14.03
N TRP A 202 -12.87 9.13 -15.00
CA TRP A 202 -13.14 7.71 -15.15
C TRP A 202 -11.89 7.01 -15.72
N PRO A 203 -11.60 5.76 -15.34
CA PRO A 203 -10.55 5.01 -16.00
C PRO A 203 -10.90 4.81 -17.48
N LYS A 204 -9.87 4.80 -18.33
CA LYS A 204 -9.97 4.65 -19.78
C LYS A 204 -9.47 3.26 -20.14
N ALA A 205 -10.27 2.52 -20.90
CA ALA A 205 -9.94 1.17 -21.40
C ALA A 205 -9.83 1.21 -22.95
N PRO A 206 -9.32 0.14 -23.61
CA PRO A 206 -9.22 0.10 -25.06
C PRO A 206 -10.60 0.14 -25.73
N GLU A 207 -10.63 0.40 -27.03
CA GLU A 207 -11.89 0.40 -27.77
C GLU A 207 -12.65 -0.92 -27.62
N GLY A 208 -13.98 -0.82 -27.45
CA GLY A 208 -14.86 -1.97 -27.23
C GLY A 208 -14.98 -2.39 -25.77
N PHE A 209 -14.18 -1.84 -24.86
CA PHE A 209 -14.34 -2.04 -23.42
C PHE A 209 -15.15 -0.93 -22.75
N SER A 210 -15.89 -1.29 -21.71
CA SER A 210 -16.64 -0.39 -20.83
C SER A 210 -16.14 -0.55 -19.40
N VAL A 211 -15.98 0.57 -18.70
CA VAL A 211 -15.58 0.62 -17.29
C VAL A 211 -16.78 1.05 -16.43
N GLN A 212 -17.08 0.30 -15.38
CA GLN A 212 -18.18 0.56 -14.43
C GLN A 212 -17.64 0.53 -12.99
N GLN A 213 -18.34 1.17 -12.05
CA GLN A 213 -18.04 1.02 -10.62
C GLN A 213 -18.78 -0.21 -10.08
N TYR A 214 -18.01 -1.22 -9.67
CA TYR A 214 -18.56 -2.45 -9.08
C TYR A 214 -18.91 -2.27 -7.61
N ALA A 215 -18.01 -1.65 -6.84
CA ALA A 215 -18.19 -1.34 -5.42
C ALA A 215 -17.47 -0.03 -5.05
N THR A 216 -17.95 0.67 -4.04
CA THR A 216 -17.38 1.93 -3.54
C THR A 216 -17.50 2.02 -2.02
N GLY A 217 -16.79 2.96 -1.39
CA GLY A 217 -16.86 3.16 0.06
C GLY A 217 -16.10 2.07 0.82
N LEU A 218 -15.03 1.59 0.22
CA LEU A 218 -14.12 0.60 0.80
C LEU A 218 -13.09 1.30 1.69
N GLU A 219 -12.37 0.51 2.49
CA GLU A 219 -11.31 1.00 3.37
C GLU A 219 -9.97 0.46 2.91
N ASN A 220 -9.23 1.24 2.12
CA ASN A 220 -7.93 0.86 1.56
C ASN A 220 -7.98 -0.55 0.91
N PRO A 221 -8.82 -0.75 -0.13
CA PRO A 221 -8.95 -2.04 -0.80
C PRO A 221 -7.63 -2.45 -1.48
N ARG A 222 -7.18 -3.68 -1.23
CA ARG A 222 -5.91 -4.24 -1.74
C ARG A 222 -6.17 -5.43 -2.67
N ALA A 223 -5.55 -6.59 -2.43
CA ALA A 223 -5.62 -7.75 -3.31
C ALA A 223 -7.07 -8.25 -3.53
N LEU A 224 -7.33 -8.76 -4.74
CA LEU A 224 -8.60 -9.33 -5.16
C LEU A 224 -8.45 -10.80 -5.55
N ARG A 225 -9.37 -11.64 -5.09
CA ARG A 225 -9.37 -13.05 -5.47
C ARG A 225 -10.76 -13.58 -5.79
N THR A 226 -10.94 -14.05 -7.01
CA THR A 226 -12.16 -14.79 -7.37
C THR A 226 -12.10 -16.22 -6.83
N ALA A 227 -13.12 -16.57 -6.03
CA ALA A 227 -13.38 -17.92 -5.58
C ALA A 227 -13.91 -18.80 -6.72
N PRO A 228 -13.82 -20.14 -6.64
CA PRO A 228 -14.27 -21.02 -7.72
C PRO A 228 -15.77 -20.92 -8.09
N ASN A 229 -16.61 -20.39 -7.22
CA ASN A 229 -18.02 -20.11 -7.52
C ASN A 229 -18.29 -18.70 -8.08
N GLY A 230 -17.25 -17.90 -8.30
CA GLY A 230 -17.37 -16.55 -8.84
C GLY A 230 -17.55 -15.44 -7.80
N ASP A 231 -17.59 -15.76 -6.50
CA ASP A 231 -17.53 -14.73 -5.46
C ASP A 231 -16.15 -14.06 -5.47
N VAL A 232 -16.11 -12.76 -5.20
CA VAL A 232 -14.88 -11.97 -5.24
C VAL A 232 -14.50 -11.58 -3.83
N PHE A 233 -13.32 -12.00 -3.39
CA PHE A 233 -12.76 -11.67 -2.08
C PHE A 233 -11.80 -10.50 -2.21
N LEU A 234 -11.84 -9.60 -1.23
CA LEU A 234 -11.03 -8.39 -1.18
C LEU A 234 -10.34 -8.30 0.17
N ALA A 235 -9.04 -8.05 0.17
CA ALA A 235 -8.31 -7.65 1.37
C ALA A 235 -8.47 -6.16 1.64
N GLU A 236 -8.90 -5.78 2.84
CA GLU A 236 -8.80 -4.42 3.39
C GLU A 236 -7.72 -4.44 4.49
N SER A 237 -6.47 -4.24 4.08
CA SER A 237 -5.31 -4.47 4.96
C SER A 237 -5.32 -3.55 6.18
N SER A 238 -5.63 -2.27 5.98
CA SER A 238 -5.65 -1.28 7.06
C SER A 238 -6.72 -1.55 8.13
N SER A 239 -7.86 -2.15 7.75
CA SER A 239 -8.94 -2.49 8.70
C SER A 239 -8.81 -3.92 9.25
N GLY A 240 -7.85 -4.70 8.74
CA GLY A 240 -7.64 -6.08 9.18
C GLY A 240 -8.79 -7.01 8.76
N ALA A 241 -9.36 -6.83 7.58
CA ALA A 241 -10.55 -7.56 7.14
C ALA A 241 -10.44 -8.14 5.73
N ILE A 242 -11.14 -9.26 5.50
CA ILE A 242 -11.46 -9.75 4.16
C ILE A 242 -12.96 -9.53 3.92
N LYS A 243 -13.28 -8.82 2.84
CA LYS A 243 -14.65 -8.68 2.32
C LYS A 243 -14.91 -9.71 1.23
N VAL A 244 -16.17 -10.06 1.05
CA VAL A 244 -16.65 -10.92 -0.02
C VAL A 244 -17.79 -10.24 -0.75
N PHE A 245 -17.77 -10.30 -2.08
CA PHE A 245 -18.79 -9.77 -2.97
C PHE A 245 -19.36 -10.90 -3.82
N ARG A 246 -20.68 -10.92 -3.97
CA ARG A 246 -21.38 -11.93 -4.77
C ARG A 246 -22.18 -11.27 -5.87
N GLY A 247 -22.03 -11.82 -7.07
CA GLY A 247 -22.86 -11.52 -8.24
C GLY A 247 -22.68 -10.10 -8.77
N ILE A 248 -23.16 -9.89 -10.00
CA ILE A 248 -23.10 -8.61 -10.68
C ILE A 248 -24.52 -8.24 -11.11
N THR A 249 -25.00 -7.05 -10.73
CA THR A 249 -26.29 -6.52 -11.15
C THR A 249 -26.24 -6.13 -12.64
N SER A 250 -27.40 -5.86 -13.24
CA SER A 250 -27.46 -5.39 -14.63
C SER A 250 -26.78 -4.04 -14.86
N ASP A 251 -26.66 -3.20 -13.82
CA ASP A 251 -25.90 -1.95 -13.85
C ASP A 251 -24.42 -2.10 -13.43
N GLY A 252 -23.93 -3.34 -13.30
CA GLY A 252 -22.50 -3.63 -13.11
C GLY A 252 -21.99 -3.55 -11.68
N LYS A 253 -22.87 -3.53 -10.68
CA LYS A 253 -22.52 -3.44 -9.25
C LYS A 253 -22.55 -4.80 -8.56
N ALA A 254 -21.90 -4.91 -7.40
CA ALA A 254 -22.05 -6.07 -6.54
C ALA A 254 -23.52 -6.27 -6.13
N GLN A 255 -24.06 -7.48 -6.29
CA GLN A 255 -25.42 -7.78 -5.83
C GLN A 255 -25.49 -7.90 -4.31
N GLN A 256 -24.46 -8.48 -3.70
CA GLN A 256 -24.33 -8.64 -2.26
C GLN A 256 -22.88 -8.45 -1.85
N SER A 257 -22.67 -7.90 -0.65
CA SER A 257 -21.35 -7.81 -0.02
C SER A 257 -21.45 -8.12 1.46
N ASP A 258 -20.41 -8.72 2.03
CA ASP A 258 -20.30 -8.96 3.46
C ASP A 258 -18.83 -8.96 3.92
N ILE A 259 -18.59 -8.85 5.23
CA ILE A 259 -17.27 -9.08 5.82
C ILE A 259 -17.11 -10.58 6.03
N PHE A 260 -16.23 -11.24 5.28
CA PHE A 260 -15.98 -12.67 5.42
C PHE A 260 -15.31 -12.99 6.77
N VAL A 261 -14.28 -12.20 7.13
CA VAL A 261 -13.58 -12.27 8.41
C VAL A 261 -12.90 -10.93 8.73
N SER A 262 -12.66 -10.64 10.00
CA SER A 262 -11.98 -9.44 10.50
C SER A 262 -11.04 -9.77 11.67
N GLY A 263 -10.24 -8.80 12.11
CA GLY A 263 -9.27 -8.98 13.21
C GLY A 263 -7.96 -9.62 12.74
N LEU A 264 -7.65 -9.49 11.46
CA LEU A 264 -6.41 -9.94 10.84
C LEU A 264 -5.32 -8.87 10.99
N ASN A 265 -4.06 -9.28 10.88
CA ASN A 265 -2.92 -8.38 10.93
C ASN A 265 -2.47 -8.02 9.50
N GLU A 266 -2.89 -6.84 9.01
CA GLU A 266 -2.57 -6.33 7.68
C GLU A 266 -2.67 -7.38 6.56
N PRO A 267 -3.85 -8.03 6.38
CA PRO A 267 -4.00 -9.13 5.42
C PRO A 267 -3.79 -8.65 3.99
N TYR A 268 -3.20 -9.51 3.15
CA TYR A 268 -3.04 -9.25 1.72
C TYR A 268 -3.44 -10.47 0.88
N GLY A 269 -2.63 -11.53 0.87
CA GLY A 269 -2.84 -12.70 0.02
C GLY A 269 -4.09 -13.49 0.40
N ILE A 270 -4.78 -14.01 -0.62
CA ILE A 270 -5.99 -14.83 -0.47
C ILE A 270 -5.86 -16.04 -1.39
N ALA A 271 -5.99 -17.25 -0.85
CA ALA A 271 -5.95 -18.48 -1.64
C ALA A 271 -6.97 -19.51 -1.17
N PHE A 272 -7.56 -20.25 -2.11
CA PHE A 272 -8.55 -21.30 -1.83
C PHE A 272 -7.89 -22.67 -1.90
N TYR A 273 -8.17 -23.54 -0.92
CA TYR A 273 -7.53 -24.85 -0.81
C TYR A 273 -8.52 -25.97 -0.41
N PRO A 274 -8.42 -27.19 -0.98
CA PRO A 274 -7.56 -27.55 -2.11
C PRO A 274 -7.93 -26.76 -3.38
N PRO A 275 -6.99 -26.56 -4.33
CA PRO A 275 -7.30 -25.96 -5.62
C PRO A 275 -8.42 -26.72 -6.35
N GLY A 276 -9.22 -26.00 -7.12
CA GLY A 276 -10.36 -26.55 -7.87
C GLY A 276 -11.71 -26.06 -7.35
N ASN A 277 -12.79 -26.75 -7.71
CA ASN A 277 -14.16 -26.21 -7.56
C ASN A 277 -14.72 -26.27 -6.13
N ASN A 278 -14.13 -27.08 -5.26
CA ASN A 278 -14.66 -27.37 -3.91
C ASN A 278 -13.59 -27.16 -2.83
N PRO A 279 -13.06 -25.94 -2.67
CA PRO A 279 -12.11 -25.66 -1.60
C PRO A 279 -12.80 -25.82 -0.23
N GLN A 280 -12.02 -26.29 0.73
CA GLN A 280 -12.40 -26.50 2.12
C GLN A 280 -11.86 -25.41 3.05
N TRP A 281 -10.94 -24.58 2.53
CA TRP A 281 -10.22 -23.57 3.30
C TRP A 281 -10.02 -22.31 2.46
N VAL A 282 -10.02 -21.16 3.14
CA VAL A 282 -9.42 -19.92 2.64
C VAL A 282 -8.17 -19.65 3.46
N TYR A 283 -7.03 -19.53 2.79
CA TYR A 283 -5.74 -19.13 3.35
C TYR A 283 -5.59 -17.62 3.18
N ILE A 284 -5.07 -16.97 4.21
CA ILE A 284 -4.85 -15.53 4.27
C ILE A 284 -3.41 -15.27 4.69
N GLY A 285 -2.70 -14.46 3.91
CA GLY A 285 -1.37 -13.97 4.23
C GLY A 285 -1.48 -12.66 5.01
N ASN A 286 -1.25 -12.74 6.31
CA ASN A 286 -1.00 -11.57 7.17
C ASN A 286 0.46 -11.13 7.00
N VAL A 287 0.79 -9.92 7.42
CA VAL A 287 2.17 -9.40 7.35
C VAL A 287 3.22 -10.32 8.01
N ASP A 288 2.82 -11.01 9.09
CA ASP A 288 3.69 -11.82 9.95
C ASP A 288 3.39 -13.33 9.91
N SER A 289 2.35 -13.76 9.20
CA SER A 289 1.87 -15.14 9.30
C SER A 289 0.97 -15.56 8.14
N VAL A 290 0.86 -16.87 7.93
CA VAL A 290 -0.23 -17.47 7.17
C VAL A 290 -1.23 -18.06 8.15
N VAL A 291 -2.51 -17.74 7.96
CA VAL A 291 -3.63 -18.37 8.66
C VAL A 291 -4.61 -18.95 7.65
N ARG A 292 -5.47 -19.88 8.09
CA ARG A 292 -6.59 -20.37 7.28
C ARG A 292 -7.89 -20.45 8.07
N TYR A 293 -8.99 -20.42 7.35
CA TYR A 293 -10.34 -20.52 7.89
C TYR A 293 -11.11 -21.64 7.20
N PRO A 294 -11.94 -22.43 7.93
CA PRO A 294 -12.85 -23.36 7.29
C PRO A 294 -13.76 -22.64 6.30
N TYR A 295 -13.89 -23.21 5.11
CA TYR A 295 -14.65 -22.63 4.00
C TYR A 295 -15.48 -23.71 3.31
N ARG A 296 -16.65 -23.31 2.84
CA ARG A 296 -17.45 -24.07 1.89
C ARG A 296 -17.74 -23.13 0.72
N THR A 297 -17.74 -23.66 -0.49
CA THR A 297 -18.07 -22.90 -1.70
C THR A 297 -19.36 -22.09 -1.49
N GLY A 298 -19.27 -20.78 -1.66
CA GLY A 298 -20.39 -19.86 -1.43
C GLY A 298 -20.61 -19.41 0.01
N SER A 299 -19.73 -19.73 0.96
CA SER A 299 -19.76 -19.14 2.29
C SER A 299 -19.41 -17.65 2.23
N LEU A 300 -20.27 -16.80 2.79
CA LEU A 300 -20.01 -15.36 2.95
C LEU A 300 -19.37 -15.00 4.29
N LYS A 301 -19.14 -15.99 5.15
CA LYS A 301 -18.52 -15.87 6.47
C LYS A 301 -17.56 -17.03 6.68
N ALA A 302 -16.46 -16.79 7.39
CA ALA A 302 -15.57 -17.85 7.84
C ALA A 302 -16.34 -18.89 8.68
N GLY A 303 -16.09 -20.18 8.45
CA GLY A 303 -16.79 -21.28 9.10
C GLY A 303 -16.31 -21.61 10.53
N GLY A 304 -15.38 -20.84 11.08
CA GLY A 304 -14.77 -21.10 12.39
C GLY A 304 -13.61 -20.12 12.71
N PRO A 305 -12.91 -20.32 13.84
CA PRO A 305 -11.75 -19.50 14.19
C PRO A 305 -10.57 -19.71 13.24
N ALA A 306 -9.63 -18.76 13.26
CA ALA A 306 -8.38 -18.85 12.50
C ALA A 306 -7.56 -20.07 12.95
N GLN A 307 -6.99 -20.79 11.99
CA GLN A 307 -5.93 -21.76 12.22
C GLN A 307 -4.61 -21.17 11.74
N HIS A 308 -3.64 -21.07 12.64
CA HIS A 308 -2.27 -20.68 12.27
C HIS A 308 -1.61 -21.79 11.43
N ILE A 309 -0.87 -21.38 10.40
CA ILE A 309 -0.20 -22.27 9.46
C ILE A 309 1.32 -22.08 9.52
N ALA A 310 1.79 -20.85 9.41
CA ALA A 310 3.22 -20.55 9.43
C ALA A 310 3.47 -19.13 9.92
N ASP A 311 4.58 -18.93 10.61
CA ASP A 311 5.15 -17.60 10.84
C ASP A 311 5.95 -17.16 9.61
N LEU A 312 5.90 -15.87 9.32
CA LEU A 312 6.63 -15.24 8.23
C LEU A 312 7.54 -14.15 8.81
N PRO A 313 8.69 -13.86 8.17
CA PRO A 313 9.53 -12.76 8.62
C PRO A 313 8.77 -11.44 8.52
N HIS A 314 8.84 -10.66 9.59
CA HIS A 314 8.24 -9.35 9.73
C HIS A 314 9.32 -8.34 10.09
N ALA A 315 9.36 -7.25 9.33
CA ALA A 315 10.13 -6.05 9.67
C ALA A 315 9.45 -4.84 9.00
N GLU A 316 9.96 -3.65 9.30
CA GLU A 316 9.59 -2.45 8.55
C GLU A 316 9.87 -2.67 7.04
N GLY A 317 9.16 -1.94 6.17
CA GLY A 317 9.29 -2.08 4.71
C GLY A 317 8.18 -2.89 4.04
N HIS A 318 8.52 -3.87 3.18
CA HIS A 318 7.54 -4.59 2.36
C HIS A 318 6.70 -5.58 3.18
N TRP A 319 5.43 -5.25 3.42
CA TRP A 319 4.56 -6.01 4.33
C TRP A 319 3.61 -6.99 3.63
N THR A 320 3.40 -6.89 2.32
CA THR A 320 2.43 -7.75 1.60
C THR A 320 2.90 -9.21 1.52
N ARG A 321 1.95 -10.14 1.66
CA ARG A 321 2.17 -11.61 1.59
C ARG A 321 1.12 -12.27 0.70
N ASP A 322 1.37 -12.34 -0.60
CA ASP A 322 0.49 -13.08 -1.52
C ASP A 322 0.74 -14.60 -1.42
N ILE A 323 -0.30 -15.39 -1.74
CA ILE A 323 -0.32 -16.85 -1.58
C ILE A 323 -0.86 -17.51 -2.85
N GLN A 324 -0.18 -18.57 -3.30
CA GLN A 324 -0.65 -19.48 -4.34
C GLN A 324 -0.44 -20.93 -3.95
N PHE A 325 -1.22 -21.85 -4.52
CA PHE A 325 -0.98 -23.28 -4.40
C PHE A 325 -0.54 -23.85 -5.74
N SER A 326 0.34 -24.85 -5.73
CA SER A 326 0.64 -25.64 -6.93
C SER A 326 -0.65 -26.26 -7.50
N PRO A 327 -0.75 -26.50 -8.81
CA PRO A 327 -1.95 -27.09 -9.41
C PRO A 327 -2.40 -28.41 -8.77
N ASP A 328 -1.45 -29.22 -8.30
CA ASP A 328 -1.70 -30.50 -7.62
C ASP A 328 -2.01 -30.36 -6.12
N GLY A 329 -2.02 -29.12 -5.60
CA GLY A 329 -2.27 -28.79 -4.20
C GLY A 329 -1.21 -29.27 -3.22
N LYS A 330 -0.05 -29.78 -3.68
CA LYS A 330 0.98 -30.30 -2.77
C LYS A 330 1.85 -29.22 -2.16
N LYS A 331 1.92 -28.04 -2.76
CA LYS A 331 2.79 -26.93 -2.35
C LYS A 331 2.01 -25.63 -2.24
N MET A 332 2.39 -24.82 -1.26
CA MET A 332 1.94 -23.45 -1.06
C MET A 332 3.14 -22.53 -1.26
N PHE A 333 2.98 -21.54 -2.13
CA PHE A 333 3.96 -20.49 -2.36
C PHE A 333 3.52 -19.22 -1.65
N VAL A 334 4.44 -18.56 -0.96
CA VAL A 334 4.20 -17.30 -0.25
C VAL A 334 5.26 -16.28 -0.67
N SER A 335 4.83 -15.14 -1.19
CA SER A 335 5.74 -14.05 -1.57
C SER A 335 6.15 -13.23 -0.35
N VAL A 336 7.44 -12.95 -0.18
CA VAL A 336 7.97 -12.14 0.94
C VAL A 336 8.95 -11.10 0.42
N GLY A 337 8.57 -9.82 0.41
CA GLY A 337 9.47 -8.73 0.01
C GLY A 337 10.55 -8.42 1.05
N SER A 338 11.58 -7.67 0.66
CA SER A 338 12.72 -7.22 1.49
C SER A 338 12.30 -6.29 2.64
N ALA A 339 13.12 -6.22 3.69
CA ALA A 339 12.97 -5.26 4.79
C ALA A 339 13.39 -3.85 4.42
N SER A 340 14.34 -3.76 3.52
CA SER A 340 14.99 -2.53 3.14
C SER A 340 14.82 -2.24 1.66
N ASN A 341 15.34 -1.09 1.25
CA ASN A 341 15.48 -0.81 -0.17
C ASN A 341 16.53 -1.73 -0.83
N VAL A 342 17.73 -1.82 -0.24
CA VAL A 342 18.93 -2.47 -0.80
C VAL A 342 19.96 -2.89 0.26
N ASP A 343 19.55 -3.34 1.44
CA ASP A 343 20.52 -3.80 2.45
C ASP A 343 21.07 -5.19 2.11
N ASP A 344 22.25 -5.49 2.63
CA ASP A 344 22.96 -6.74 2.37
C ASP A 344 22.53 -7.85 3.34
N PRO A 345 21.88 -8.93 2.87
CA PRO A 345 21.42 -10.01 3.74
C PRO A 345 22.56 -10.75 4.46
N ASP A 346 23.80 -10.66 3.98
CA ASP A 346 24.97 -11.24 4.67
C ASP A 346 25.26 -10.54 6.00
N THR A 347 24.84 -9.28 6.14
CA THR A 347 25.11 -8.46 7.32
C THR A 347 23.86 -7.95 8.03
N THR A 348 22.67 -8.22 7.47
CA THR A 348 21.38 -7.72 7.96
C THR A 348 20.45 -8.91 8.25
N PRO A 349 20.41 -9.43 9.50
CA PRO A 349 19.61 -10.59 9.86
C PRO A 349 18.11 -10.47 9.55
N GLU A 350 17.58 -9.25 9.54
CA GLU A 350 16.18 -8.93 9.22
C GLU A 350 15.81 -9.27 7.77
N GLU A 351 16.78 -9.44 6.87
CA GLU A 351 16.57 -9.83 5.47
C GLU A 351 16.52 -11.36 5.26
N LYS A 352 16.70 -12.15 6.33
CA LYS A 352 16.61 -13.61 6.21
C LYS A 352 15.21 -14.04 5.77
N ASN A 353 15.15 -14.89 4.74
CA ASN A 353 13.91 -15.38 4.12
C ASN A 353 13.03 -14.25 3.54
N ARG A 354 13.65 -13.13 3.16
CA ARG A 354 13.01 -11.97 2.54
C ARG A 354 13.64 -11.70 1.18
N ALA A 355 12.92 -10.93 0.37
CA ALA A 355 13.20 -10.82 -1.06
C ALA A 355 13.15 -12.20 -1.76
N ASP A 356 12.22 -13.03 -1.30
CA ASP A 356 12.10 -14.44 -1.64
C ASP A 356 10.65 -14.79 -1.97
N ILE A 357 10.49 -15.86 -2.74
CA ILE A 357 9.27 -16.67 -2.72
C ILE A 357 9.58 -17.91 -1.89
N LEU A 358 8.79 -18.13 -0.85
CA LEU A 358 8.92 -19.29 0.05
C LEU A 358 7.95 -20.39 -0.39
N GLU A 359 8.39 -21.65 -0.33
CA GLU A 359 7.55 -22.83 -0.55
C GLU A 359 7.31 -23.55 0.78
N PHE A 360 6.07 -23.97 1.02
CA PHE A 360 5.65 -24.79 2.14
C PHE A 360 4.81 -25.98 1.64
N ASN A 361 4.65 -27.01 2.47
CA ASN A 361 3.49 -27.89 2.38
C ASN A 361 2.23 -27.11 2.84
N PRO A 362 1.00 -27.50 2.44
CA PRO A 362 -0.22 -26.76 2.78
C PRO A 362 -0.52 -26.64 4.27
N ASP A 363 0.09 -27.48 5.11
CA ASP A 363 -0.01 -27.42 6.57
C ASP A 363 1.04 -26.49 7.23
N GLY A 364 1.89 -25.84 6.43
CA GLY A 364 2.96 -24.94 6.89
C GLY A 364 4.29 -25.63 7.18
N SER A 365 4.37 -26.96 7.05
CA SER A 365 5.63 -27.70 7.21
C SER A 365 6.52 -27.60 5.97
N GLY A 366 7.78 -27.99 6.10
CA GLY A 366 8.69 -28.17 4.94
C GLY A 366 9.11 -26.87 4.25
N MET A 367 9.14 -25.76 4.99
CA MET A 367 9.55 -24.46 4.45
C MET A 367 10.93 -24.51 3.79
N ARG A 368 11.01 -23.97 2.58
CA ARG A 368 12.28 -23.66 1.88
C ARG A 368 12.14 -22.37 1.06
N VAL A 369 13.28 -21.78 0.69
CA VAL A 369 13.32 -20.75 -0.35
C VAL A 369 13.10 -21.42 -1.70
N TYR A 370 12.05 -21.01 -2.42
CA TYR A 370 11.77 -21.46 -3.79
C TYR A 370 12.57 -20.65 -4.80
N ALA A 371 12.61 -19.33 -4.65
CA ALA A 371 13.40 -18.42 -5.48
C ALA A 371 13.81 -17.21 -4.65
N SER A 372 14.95 -16.61 -4.96
CA SER A 372 15.56 -15.53 -4.18
C SER A 372 16.04 -14.35 -4.99
N GLY A 373 16.40 -13.26 -4.31
CA GLY A 373 16.86 -12.03 -4.95
C GLY A 373 15.76 -11.31 -5.72
N ILE A 374 14.51 -11.51 -5.30
CA ILE A 374 13.32 -10.86 -5.84
C ILE A 374 12.91 -9.78 -4.83
N ARG A 375 13.27 -8.51 -5.04
CA ARG A 375 13.13 -7.46 -4.00
C ARG A 375 11.76 -7.44 -3.32
N ASN A 376 10.68 -7.42 -4.11
CA ASN A 376 9.33 -7.47 -3.58
C ASN A 376 8.37 -8.22 -4.51
N PRO A 377 8.27 -9.57 -4.39
CA PRO A 377 7.28 -10.37 -5.12
C PRO A 377 5.89 -10.27 -4.48
N GLY A 378 5.77 -9.56 -3.35
CA GLY A 378 4.49 -9.26 -2.71
C GLY A 378 3.59 -8.36 -3.56
N GLY A 379 4.08 -7.93 -4.73
CA GLY A 379 3.29 -7.33 -5.79
C GLY A 379 2.50 -8.34 -6.62
N GLY A 380 2.40 -9.61 -6.21
CA GLY A 380 1.50 -10.61 -6.78
C GLY A 380 2.24 -11.83 -7.32
N ILE A 381 1.73 -13.01 -7.00
CA ILE A 381 2.13 -14.28 -7.60
C ILE A 381 0.90 -14.97 -8.21
N ALA A 382 1.06 -15.61 -9.36
CA ALA A 382 0.00 -16.37 -10.00
C ALA A 382 0.53 -17.67 -10.63
N ILE A 383 -0.33 -18.68 -10.69
CA ILE A 383 -0.05 -19.92 -11.43
C ILE A 383 -0.64 -19.77 -12.82
N ASP A 384 0.17 -19.99 -13.85
CA ASP A 384 -0.34 -20.13 -15.21
C ASP A 384 -1.22 -21.38 -15.28
N PRO A 385 -2.53 -21.26 -15.55
CA PRO A 385 -3.42 -22.42 -15.60
C PRO A 385 -3.12 -23.38 -16.75
N LYS A 386 -2.38 -22.96 -17.78
CA LYS A 386 -1.99 -23.79 -18.93
C LYS A 386 -0.71 -24.57 -18.67
N THR A 387 0.32 -23.94 -18.11
CA THR A 387 1.65 -24.56 -17.91
C THR A 387 1.85 -25.10 -16.49
N GLY A 388 1.12 -24.56 -15.51
CA GLY A 388 1.31 -24.84 -14.09
C GLY A 388 2.52 -24.11 -13.47
N GLU A 389 3.19 -23.25 -14.23
CA GLU A 389 4.34 -22.48 -13.77
C GLU A 389 3.91 -21.36 -12.82
N LEU A 390 4.74 -21.10 -11.81
CA LEU A 390 4.58 -19.93 -10.96
C LEU A 390 5.13 -18.70 -11.68
N TRP A 391 4.40 -17.60 -11.61
CA TRP A 391 4.79 -16.29 -12.12
C TRP A 391 4.69 -15.26 -11.00
N CYS A 392 5.48 -14.19 -11.10
CA CYS A 392 5.42 -13.07 -10.17
C CYS A 392 5.53 -11.72 -10.88
N SER A 393 5.00 -10.71 -10.21
CA SER A 393 5.23 -9.29 -10.50
C SER A 393 5.95 -8.61 -9.34
N VAL A 394 6.92 -7.75 -9.67
CA VAL A 394 7.96 -7.35 -8.71
C VAL A 394 8.16 -5.84 -8.69
N ASN A 395 8.30 -5.27 -7.49
CA ASN A 395 8.75 -3.88 -7.31
C ASN A 395 10.25 -3.86 -7.04
N GLU A 396 10.98 -3.21 -7.92
CA GLU A 396 12.43 -3.09 -7.89
C GLU A 396 12.93 -1.91 -7.06
N ARG A 397 14.25 -1.84 -6.91
CA ARG A 397 14.93 -0.94 -5.98
C ARG A 397 14.85 0.53 -6.38
N ASP A 398 14.74 1.33 -5.34
CA ASP A 398 14.67 2.78 -5.41
C ASP A 398 16.08 3.40 -5.45
N GLY A 399 16.16 4.63 -5.96
CA GLY A 399 17.31 5.51 -5.74
C GLY A 399 18.39 5.54 -6.81
N LEU A 400 18.22 4.83 -7.93
CA LEU A 400 19.21 4.84 -9.03
C LEU A 400 18.88 5.79 -10.20
N GLY A 401 17.73 6.48 -10.14
CA GLY A 401 17.31 7.47 -11.13
C GLY A 401 15.90 7.19 -11.66
N ASP A 402 15.40 8.06 -12.54
CA ASP A 402 14.01 8.02 -13.00
C ASP A 402 13.70 6.80 -13.87
N ASN A 403 14.70 6.28 -14.57
CA ASN A 403 14.56 5.19 -15.54
C ASN A 403 15.41 3.97 -15.13
N LEU A 404 15.69 3.81 -13.83
CA LEU A 404 16.39 2.65 -13.28
C LEU A 404 15.97 2.43 -11.81
N VAL A 405 15.64 1.22 -11.35
CA VAL A 405 15.67 -0.09 -12.03
C VAL A 405 14.24 -0.46 -12.51
N PRO A 406 14.06 -1.10 -13.68
CA PRO A 406 12.76 -1.60 -14.12
C PRO A 406 12.11 -2.51 -13.08
N ASP A 407 10.82 -2.29 -12.83
CA ASP A 407 9.96 -3.34 -12.28
C ASP A 407 9.83 -4.47 -13.33
N TYR A 408 9.30 -5.63 -12.95
CA TYR A 408 9.20 -6.73 -13.92
C TYR A 408 8.10 -7.76 -13.60
N ILE A 409 7.75 -8.52 -14.64
CA ILE A 409 6.90 -9.71 -14.57
C ILE A 409 7.67 -10.88 -15.18
N THR A 410 7.67 -12.04 -14.53
CA THR A 410 8.44 -13.20 -14.97
C THR A 410 7.87 -14.52 -14.46
N HIS A 411 8.09 -15.60 -15.22
CA HIS A 411 8.00 -16.96 -14.67
C HIS A 411 9.11 -17.15 -13.63
N VAL A 412 8.80 -17.88 -12.58
CA VAL A 412 9.67 -18.12 -11.44
C VAL A 412 10.27 -19.52 -11.54
N GLN A 413 11.59 -19.58 -11.71
CA GLN A 413 12.36 -20.82 -11.69
C GLN A 413 12.69 -21.29 -10.27
N ASP A 414 12.50 -22.59 -10.00
CA ASP A 414 12.93 -23.21 -8.74
C ASP A 414 14.45 -23.10 -8.55
N GLY A 415 14.87 -22.55 -7.42
CA GLY A 415 16.26 -22.21 -7.11
C GLY A 415 16.79 -20.98 -7.85
N GLY A 416 15.94 -20.25 -8.58
CA GLY A 416 16.33 -19.08 -9.36
C GLY A 416 16.75 -17.89 -8.49
N PHE A 417 17.73 -17.12 -8.97
CA PHE A 417 18.21 -15.89 -8.34
C PHE A 417 17.96 -14.70 -9.28
N TYR A 418 17.25 -13.67 -8.81
CA TYR A 418 16.83 -12.51 -9.63
C TYR A 418 17.62 -11.22 -9.34
N GLY A 419 18.73 -11.35 -8.61
CA GLY A 419 19.77 -10.33 -8.53
C GLY A 419 19.80 -9.51 -7.24
N TRP A 420 18.65 -9.17 -6.65
CA TRP A 420 18.62 -8.32 -5.45
C TRP A 420 19.41 -8.95 -4.28
N PRO A 421 20.17 -8.18 -3.48
CA PRO A 421 20.43 -6.74 -3.62
C PRO A 421 21.67 -6.41 -4.45
N TRP A 422 22.54 -7.38 -4.71
CA TRP A 422 23.90 -7.14 -5.23
C TRP A 422 23.96 -6.89 -6.74
N TRP A 423 23.02 -7.46 -7.50
CA TRP A 423 22.92 -7.37 -8.95
C TRP A 423 21.52 -6.88 -9.35
N TYR A 424 21.42 -6.21 -10.48
CA TYR A 424 20.14 -5.91 -11.14
C TYR A 424 20.18 -6.40 -12.59
N ILE A 425 19.01 -6.31 -13.24
CA ILE A 425 18.71 -6.84 -14.58
C ILE A 425 19.89 -6.74 -15.54
N GLY A 426 20.29 -7.87 -16.14
CA GLY A 426 21.34 -7.91 -17.17
C GLY A 426 22.77 -7.99 -16.62
N ALA A 427 22.97 -8.65 -15.48
CA ALA A 427 24.28 -8.84 -14.85
C ALA A 427 25.00 -7.52 -14.52
N HIS A 428 24.24 -6.48 -14.18
CA HIS A 428 24.78 -5.20 -13.72
C HIS A 428 24.92 -5.21 -12.20
N GLN A 429 26.09 -4.85 -11.69
CA GLN A 429 26.30 -4.78 -10.24
C GLN A 429 25.64 -3.51 -9.69
N ASP A 430 24.92 -3.63 -8.57
CA ASP A 430 24.43 -2.45 -7.86
C ASP A 430 25.64 -1.67 -7.30
N PRO A 431 25.80 -0.37 -7.63
CA PRO A 431 26.96 0.40 -7.22
C PRO A 431 27.09 0.53 -5.69
N ARG A 432 26.00 0.33 -4.94
CA ARG A 432 25.97 0.36 -3.47
C ARG A 432 26.56 -0.90 -2.84
N HIS A 433 26.73 -1.97 -3.63
CA HIS A 433 27.31 -3.26 -3.22
C HIS A 433 28.56 -3.64 -4.02
N LYS A 434 29.32 -2.64 -4.48
CA LYS A 434 30.49 -2.84 -5.33
C LYS A 434 31.45 -3.91 -4.78
N GLY A 435 31.77 -4.89 -5.63
CA GLY A 435 32.69 -5.99 -5.32
C GLY A 435 32.11 -7.15 -4.52
N LYS A 436 30.85 -7.07 -4.06
CA LYS A 436 30.19 -8.18 -3.35
C LYS A 436 29.58 -9.19 -4.33
N HIS A 437 29.65 -10.45 -3.95
CA HIS A 437 29.11 -11.61 -4.69
C HIS A 437 29.41 -11.65 -6.20
N PRO A 438 30.68 -11.52 -6.64
CA PRO A 438 31.04 -11.66 -8.06
C PRO A 438 30.62 -13.01 -8.66
N GLU A 439 30.54 -14.07 -7.84
CA GLU A 439 30.11 -15.41 -8.23
C GLU A 439 28.61 -15.53 -8.59
N LEU A 440 27.80 -14.51 -8.24
CA LEU A 440 26.37 -14.48 -8.55
C LEU A 440 26.04 -13.75 -9.85
N LYS A 441 27.01 -13.05 -10.46
CA LYS A 441 26.81 -12.24 -11.67
C LYS A 441 26.08 -13.00 -12.77
N GLU A 442 26.61 -14.17 -13.14
CA GLU A 442 26.10 -14.98 -14.26
C GLU A 442 24.92 -15.87 -13.83
N LYS A 443 24.50 -15.81 -12.56
CA LYS A 443 23.32 -16.51 -12.03
C LYS A 443 22.07 -15.63 -11.97
N ALA A 444 22.24 -14.31 -12.04
CA ALA A 444 21.13 -13.37 -12.02
C ALA A 444 20.27 -13.53 -13.28
N ILE A 445 19.05 -14.04 -13.11
CA ILE A 445 18.10 -14.29 -14.18
C ILE A 445 17.57 -12.94 -14.70
N VAL A 446 17.52 -12.80 -16.02
CA VAL A 446 16.84 -11.67 -16.67
C VAL A 446 15.33 -11.98 -16.73
N PRO A 447 14.46 -11.14 -16.15
CA PRO A 447 13.01 -11.33 -16.19
C PRO A 447 12.44 -11.36 -17.61
N ASP A 448 11.30 -12.04 -17.81
CA ASP A 448 10.66 -12.15 -19.13
C ASP A 448 10.16 -10.79 -19.68
N VAL A 449 9.63 -9.93 -18.80
CA VAL A 449 9.07 -8.62 -19.17
C VAL A 449 9.58 -7.55 -18.22
N LEU A 450 10.29 -6.57 -18.77
CA LEU A 450 10.72 -5.38 -18.04
C LEU A 450 9.65 -4.30 -18.16
N LEU A 451 9.20 -3.79 -17.02
CA LEU A 451 8.22 -2.73 -16.91
C LEU A 451 8.90 -1.37 -16.74
N GLN A 452 8.14 -0.30 -16.95
CA GLN A 452 8.62 1.04 -16.66
C GLN A 452 9.09 1.11 -15.19
N PRO A 453 10.33 1.57 -14.94
CA PRO A 453 10.86 1.78 -13.59
C PRO A 453 9.89 2.56 -12.70
N HIS A 454 9.71 2.06 -11.48
CA HIS A 454 8.87 2.65 -10.43
C HIS A 454 7.36 2.52 -10.66
N ASN A 455 6.88 1.68 -11.58
CA ASN A 455 5.44 1.48 -11.80
C ASN A 455 4.70 0.88 -10.59
N ALA A 456 5.42 0.15 -9.74
CA ALA A 456 4.94 -0.48 -8.52
C ALA A 456 3.81 -1.50 -8.78
N SER A 457 4.09 -2.57 -9.53
CA SER A 457 3.14 -3.67 -9.75
C SER A 457 2.69 -4.33 -8.45
N LEU A 458 1.39 -4.44 -8.20
CA LEU A 458 0.85 -4.92 -6.91
C LEU A 458 -0.01 -6.18 -6.93
N GLU A 459 -0.59 -6.55 -8.07
CA GLU A 459 -1.17 -7.88 -8.26
C GLU A 459 -1.12 -8.24 -9.74
N MET A 460 -1.11 -9.54 -10.04
CA MET A 460 -1.27 -10.06 -11.39
C MET A 460 -2.24 -11.24 -11.45
N THR A 461 -2.90 -11.41 -12.60
CA THR A 461 -3.79 -12.55 -12.87
C THR A 461 -3.71 -12.99 -14.33
N PHE A 462 -3.90 -14.29 -14.59
CA PHE A 462 -4.07 -14.80 -15.95
C PHE A 462 -5.52 -14.67 -16.38
N TYR A 463 -5.75 -14.15 -17.58
CA TYR A 463 -7.09 -14.01 -18.11
C TYR A 463 -7.60 -15.35 -18.66
N ALA A 464 -8.65 -15.88 -18.04
CA ALA A 464 -9.34 -17.08 -18.50
C ALA A 464 -10.86 -16.86 -18.66
N GLY A 465 -11.29 -15.60 -18.66
CA GLY A 465 -12.71 -15.23 -18.74
C GLY A 465 -13.26 -15.34 -20.16
N PRO A 466 -14.54 -15.66 -20.37
CA PRO A 466 -15.09 -15.87 -21.72
C PRO A 466 -15.44 -14.57 -22.47
N GLN A 467 -15.33 -13.40 -21.84
CA GLN A 467 -15.93 -12.17 -22.36
C GLN A 467 -15.02 -11.36 -23.29
N PHE A 468 -13.71 -11.32 -23.01
CA PHE A 468 -12.77 -10.53 -23.79
C PHE A 468 -12.46 -11.25 -25.11
N PRO A 469 -11.98 -10.52 -26.14
CA PRO A 469 -11.59 -11.11 -27.40
C PRO A 469 -10.57 -12.27 -27.23
N ALA A 470 -10.58 -13.20 -28.19
CA ALA A 470 -9.85 -14.47 -28.08
C ALA A 470 -8.33 -14.32 -27.95
N ASP A 471 -7.77 -13.21 -28.41
CA ASP A 471 -6.35 -12.89 -28.28
C ASP A 471 -5.94 -12.58 -26.83
N TYR A 472 -6.87 -12.16 -25.96
CA TYR A 472 -6.61 -11.94 -24.53
C TYR A 472 -6.51 -13.24 -23.72
N GLN A 473 -6.87 -14.39 -24.30
CA GLN A 473 -6.99 -15.66 -23.57
C GLN A 473 -5.63 -16.23 -23.13
N GLY A 474 -5.42 -16.24 -21.81
CA GLY A 474 -4.18 -16.66 -21.17
C GLY A 474 -3.14 -15.56 -21.05
N ASP A 475 -3.46 -14.32 -21.42
CA ASP A 475 -2.58 -13.18 -21.16
C ASP A 475 -2.61 -12.79 -19.69
N ILE A 476 -1.58 -12.08 -19.24
CA ILE A 476 -1.50 -11.60 -17.86
C ILE A 476 -2.05 -10.18 -17.81
N PHE A 477 -2.86 -9.88 -16.79
CA PHE A 477 -3.15 -8.51 -16.38
C PHE A 477 -2.44 -8.21 -15.06
N ALA A 478 -1.81 -7.04 -14.96
CA ALA A 478 -1.14 -6.60 -13.75
C ALA A 478 -1.47 -5.14 -13.46
N SER A 479 -1.58 -4.78 -12.19
CA SER A 479 -1.90 -3.42 -11.76
C SER A 479 -0.67 -2.68 -11.26
N GLU A 480 -0.40 -1.54 -11.87
CA GLU A 480 0.73 -0.66 -11.58
C GLU A 480 0.26 0.46 -10.64
N HIS A 481 0.61 0.37 -9.35
CA HIS A 481 0.09 1.25 -8.29
C HIS A 481 0.58 2.70 -8.37
N GLY A 482 1.65 2.89 -9.13
CA GLY A 482 2.18 4.18 -9.52
C GLY A 482 3.36 4.67 -8.68
N SER A 483 4.26 5.35 -9.38
CA SER A 483 5.58 5.74 -8.86
C SER A 483 5.54 6.77 -7.75
N TRP A 484 6.48 6.64 -6.81
CA TRP A 484 6.88 7.70 -5.88
C TRP A 484 8.33 8.17 -6.10
N ASN A 485 9.24 7.30 -6.57
CA ASN A 485 10.66 7.62 -6.77
C ASN A 485 10.95 8.03 -8.22
N ARG A 486 10.18 8.97 -8.76
CA ARG A 486 10.35 9.43 -10.14
C ARG A 486 9.95 10.88 -10.33
N SER A 487 10.77 11.67 -11.02
CA SER A 487 10.58 13.11 -11.19
C SER A 487 9.26 13.45 -11.90
N VAL A 488 8.92 12.68 -12.93
CA VAL A 488 7.60 12.65 -13.58
C VAL A 488 7.00 11.27 -13.37
N ARG A 489 5.80 11.22 -12.80
CA ARG A 489 5.21 9.96 -12.35
C ARG A 489 4.84 9.02 -13.53
N SER A 490 4.85 7.72 -13.30
CA SER A 490 4.40 6.68 -14.24
C SER A 490 3.63 5.58 -13.50
N GLY A 491 3.00 4.68 -14.24
CA GLY A 491 2.10 3.66 -13.69
C GLY A 491 0.74 4.28 -13.39
N TYR A 492 0.11 3.91 -12.27
CA TYR A 492 -1.29 4.30 -12.01
C TYR A 492 -2.21 3.76 -13.12
N GLU A 493 -2.04 2.49 -13.46
CA GLU A 493 -2.73 1.83 -14.56
C GLU A 493 -2.90 0.33 -14.31
N VAL A 494 -3.61 -0.34 -15.21
CA VAL A 494 -3.53 -1.80 -15.38
C VAL A 494 -2.92 -2.05 -16.74
N ILE A 495 -1.93 -2.92 -16.81
CA ILE A 495 -1.29 -3.36 -18.05
C ILE A 495 -1.77 -4.78 -18.43
N ARG A 496 -1.60 -5.12 -19.70
CA ARG A 496 -1.69 -6.49 -20.22
C ARG A 496 -0.32 -6.92 -20.71
N VAL A 497 0.13 -8.10 -20.31
CA VAL A 497 1.29 -8.78 -20.91
C VAL A 497 0.77 -9.87 -21.85
N PRO A 498 0.93 -9.72 -23.17
CA PRO A 498 0.55 -10.76 -24.11
C PRO A 498 1.49 -11.96 -24.01
N LEU A 499 0.91 -13.16 -23.91
CA LEU A 499 1.62 -14.42 -24.04
C LEU A 499 1.48 -15.03 -25.43
N HIS A 500 0.83 -14.30 -26.35
CA HIS A 500 0.67 -14.64 -27.78
C HIS A 500 0.10 -16.03 -28.03
N GLN A 501 -0.70 -16.53 -27.08
CA GLN A 501 -1.21 -17.91 -27.06
C GLN A 501 -0.12 -19.01 -27.09
N GLN A 502 1.15 -18.63 -26.88
CA GLN A 502 2.31 -19.53 -26.85
C GLN A 502 2.71 -19.92 -25.42
N GLY A 503 2.11 -19.29 -24.41
CA GLY A 503 2.50 -19.46 -23.00
C GLY A 503 3.85 -18.82 -22.67
N ARG A 504 4.32 -17.88 -23.51
CA ARG A 504 5.61 -17.20 -23.33
C ARG A 504 5.45 -15.73 -23.64
N ALA A 505 6.02 -14.87 -22.78
CA ALA A 505 6.02 -13.44 -23.02
C ALA A 505 7.06 -13.05 -24.09
N SER A 506 6.76 -12.01 -24.86
CA SER A 506 7.65 -11.44 -25.88
C SER A 506 8.50 -10.27 -25.36
N GLY A 507 8.41 -9.98 -24.05
CA GLY A 507 9.04 -8.83 -23.40
C GLY A 507 8.29 -7.50 -23.56
N GLU A 508 7.09 -7.53 -24.12
CA GLU A 508 6.24 -6.34 -24.28
C GLU A 508 5.06 -6.34 -23.29
N TYR A 509 4.52 -5.16 -23.03
CA TYR A 509 3.26 -4.97 -22.31
C TYR A 509 2.44 -3.85 -22.96
N GLU A 510 1.13 -3.93 -22.81
CA GLU A 510 0.13 -2.99 -23.32
C GLU A 510 -0.48 -2.20 -22.17
N ASP A 511 -0.55 -0.88 -22.27
CA ASP A 511 -1.37 -0.06 -21.39
C ASP A 511 -2.83 -0.48 -21.60
N PHE A 512 -3.50 -1.00 -20.57
CA PHE A 512 -4.88 -1.48 -20.70
C PHE A 512 -5.89 -0.53 -20.05
N LEU A 513 -5.74 -0.24 -18.76
CA LEU A 513 -6.65 0.65 -18.02
C LEU A 513 -5.89 1.84 -17.47
N THR A 514 -6.06 3.04 -18.06
CA THR A 514 -5.31 4.25 -17.66
C THR A 514 -6.23 5.37 -17.18
N GLY A 515 -5.70 6.58 -16.96
CA GLY A 515 -6.49 7.78 -16.69
C GLY A 515 -6.69 8.12 -15.21
N PHE A 516 -5.97 7.45 -14.32
CA PHE A 516 -6.02 7.65 -12.86
C PHE A 516 -5.25 8.90 -12.37
N VAL A 517 -4.50 9.53 -13.27
CA VAL A 517 -3.74 10.77 -13.04
C VAL A 517 -4.36 11.89 -13.87
N LEU A 518 -4.54 13.06 -13.27
CA LEU A 518 -5.00 14.28 -13.95
C LEU A 518 -3.84 14.96 -14.68
N ASP A 519 -4.13 15.80 -15.67
CA ASP A 519 -3.11 16.48 -16.50
C ASP A 519 -2.09 17.29 -15.70
N ASN A 520 -2.45 17.76 -14.51
CA ASN A 520 -1.57 18.50 -13.60
C ASN A 520 -0.69 17.59 -12.72
N GLY A 521 -0.79 16.27 -12.88
CA GLY A 521 -0.07 15.27 -12.11
C GLY A 521 -0.72 14.91 -10.77
N ASN A 522 -1.91 15.42 -10.43
CA ASN A 522 -2.63 14.93 -9.25
C ASN A 522 -3.20 13.53 -9.51
N VAL A 523 -3.19 12.69 -8.48
CA VAL A 523 -3.62 11.29 -8.58
C VAL A 523 -5.00 11.17 -7.93
N TRP A 524 -5.97 10.56 -8.61
CA TRP A 524 -7.29 10.34 -8.02
C TRP A 524 -7.61 8.86 -7.79
N GLY A 525 -6.86 7.95 -8.40
CA GLY A 525 -6.95 6.52 -8.16
C GLY A 525 -5.60 5.83 -8.31
N ARG A 526 -5.49 4.64 -7.73
CA ARG A 526 -4.27 3.83 -7.65
C ARG A 526 -4.65 2.35 -7.68
N PRO A 527 -4.61 1.70 -8.85
CA PRO A 527 -4.93 0.28 -9.01
C PRO A 527 -4.05 -0.61 -8.12
N VAL A 528 -4.65 -1.60 -7.44
CA VAL A 528 -3.91 -2.53 -6.54
C VAL A 528 -4.12 -3.98 -6.89
N GLY A 529 -5.37 -4.41 -6.92
CA GLY A 529 -5.72 -5.81 -7.07
C GLY A 529 -6.45 -6.05 -8.37
N VAL A 530 -6.20 -7.20 -9.00
CA VAL A 530 -6.77 -7.54 -10.31
C VAL A 530 -7.22 -8.99 -10.35
N THR A 531 -8.46 -9.22 -10.75
CA THR A 531 -9.01 -10.58 -10.87
C THR A 531 -10.07 -10.67 -11.97
N VAL A 532 -10.41 -11.89 -12.39
CA VAL A 532 -11.44 -12.15 -13.40
C VAL A 532 -12.74 -12.54 -12.70
N ALA A 533 -13.82 -11.82 -12.96
CA ALA A 533 -15.15 -12.15 -12.47
C ALA A 533 -15.77 -13.32 -13.24
N GLN A 534 -16.81 -13.93 -12.66
CA GLN A 534 -17.50 -15.10 -13.23
C GLN A 534 -18.06 -14.89 -14.64
N ASP A 535 -18.46 -13.67 -14.97
CA ASP A 535 -18.99 -13.31 -16.29
C ASP A 535 -17.88 -13.00 -17.33
N GLY A 536 -16.61 -13.13 -16.94
CA GLY A 536 -15.44 -12.85 -17.76
C GLY A 536 -14.98 -11.39 -17.77
N SER A 537 -15.63 -10.50 -17.03
CA SER A 537 -15.12 -9.13 -16.84
C SER A 537 -13.90 -9.10 -15.92
N LEU A 538 -13.04 -8.09 -16.07
CA LEU A 538 -11.93 -7.84 -15.15
C LEU A 538 -12.41 -6.96 -14.00
N LEU A 539 -12.01 -7.26 -12.78
CA LEU A 539 -12.22 -6.41 -11.61
C LEU A 539 -10.88 -5.86 -11.11
N VAL A 540 -10.87 -4.56 -10.80
CA VAL A 540 -9.68 -3.83 -10.39
C VAL A 540 -9.97 -3.05 -9.11
N SER A 541 -9.32 -3.40 -8.00
CA SER A 541 -9.43 -2.59 -6.78
C SER A 541 -8.55 -1.35 -6.88
N ASP A 542 -8.98 -0.28 -6.23
CA ASP A 542 -8.33 1.03 -6.26
C ASP A 542 -8.35 1.65 -4.86
N ASP A 543 -7.17 1.73 -4.22
CA ASP A 543 -7.05 2.28 -2.86
C ASP A 543 -7.02 3.81 -2.82
N GLY A 544 -6.76 4.47 -3.95
CA GLY A 544 -6.85 5.92 -4.11
C GLY A 544 -8.30 6.38 -4.09
N SER A 545 -9.17 5.72 -4.87
CA SER A 545 -10.60 6.05 -4.93
C SER A 545 -11.48 5.23 -3.98
N ASN A 546 -10.91 4.24 -3.29
CA ASN A 546 -11.61 3.31 -2.38
C ASN A 546 -12.79 2.60 -3.07
N SER A 547 -12.52 2.03 -4.24
CA SER A 547 -13.53 1.35 -5.07
C SER A 547 -12.99 0.09 -5.74
N ILE A 548 -13.90 -0.69 -6.32
CA ILE A 548 -13.57 -1.71 -7.33
C ILE A 548 -14.19 -1.25 -8.65
N TRP A 549 -13.37 -1.24 -9.70
CA TRP A 549 -13.75 -1.00 -11.08
C TRP A 549 -14.02 -2.34 -11.77
N ARG A 550 -15.03 -2.37 -12.64
CA ARG A 550 -15.34 -3.50 -13.53
C ARG A 550 -15.06 -3.09 -14.97
N VAL A 551 -14.24 -3.86 -15.66
CA VAL A 551 -13.92 -3.67 -17.09
C VAL A 551 -14.53 -4.82 -17.86
N SER A 552 -15.48 -4.52 -18.75
CA SER A 552 -16.20 -5.52 -19.55
C SER A 552 -16.12 -5.23 -21.03
N TYR A 553 -16.01 -6.28 -21.85
CA TYR A 553 -16.03 -6.14 -23.31
C TYR A 553 -17.47 -6.05 -23.83
N THR A 554 -17.70 -5.10 -24.73
CA THR A 554 -19.01 -4.72 -25.30
C THR A 554 -19.04 -4.70 -26.83
N GLY A 555 -17.94 -5.13 -27.48
CA GLY A 555 -17.77 -5.12 -28.94
C GLY A 555 -17.20 -3.81 -29.49
N ALA A 556 -16.37 -3.90 -30.54
CA ALA A 556 -15.86 -2.74 -31.27
C ALA A 556 -17.03 -1.96 -31.91
N GLY A 557 -17.06 -0.63 -31.76
CA GLY A 557 -18.17 0.23 -32.20
C GLY A 557 -19.26 0.50 -31.14
N SER A 558 -19.21 -0.14 -29.97
CA SER A 558 -20.12 0.10 -28.85
C SER A 558 -19.53 1.09 -27.83
N GLN A 559 -19.15 2.32 -28.22
CA GLN A 559 -18.93 3.38 -27.22
C GLN A 559 -20.28 3.82 -26.62
N LYS A 560 -20.88 2.97 -25.80
CA LYS A 560 -21.71 3.46 -24.71
C LYS A 560 -20.77 3.67 -23.54
N THR A 561 -20.20 4.86 -23.42
CA THR A 561 -19.89 5.36 -22.08
C THR A 561 -21.15 5.15 -21.26
N ALA A 562 -21.14 4.18 -20.34
CA ALA A 562 -22.18 4.03 -19.35
C ALA A 562 -22.07 5.19 -18.33
N GLN A 563 -22.11 6.43 -18.83
CA GLN A 563 -22.53 7.60 -18.07
C GLN A 563 -24.05 7.49 -17.92
N GLN A 564 -24.54 6.59 -17.06
CA GLN A 564 -25.97 6.59 -16.75
C GLN A 564 -26.30 7.64 -15.69
N HIS A 565 -27.01 8.65 -16.20
CA HIS A 565 -28.11 9.37 -15.57
C HIS A 565 -27.88 10.01 -14.20
N GLY A 566 -27.43 11.26 -14.25
CA GLY A 566 -27.94 12.27 -13.33
C GLY A 566 -29.47 12.33 -13.44
N SER A 567 -30.11 12.35 -12.27
CA SER A 567 -31.56 12.46 -12.09
C SER A 567 -32.16 13.55 -12.98
N LYS A 568 -33.11 13.19 -13.84
CA LYS A 568 -34.05 14.16 -14.41
C LYS A 568 -34.90 14.70 -13.26
N GLY A 569 -34.72 15.98 -12.94
CA GLY A 569 -35.65 16.72 -12.08
C GLY A 569 -37.06 16.72 -12.68
N PRO A 570 -38.11 16.85 -11.85
CA PRO A 570 -39.48 16.83 -12.33
C PRO A 570 -39.74 18.10 -13.16
N THR A 571 -40.09 17.91 -14.42
CA THR A 571 -40.66 18.97 -15.26
C THR A 571 -42.01 19.37 -14.68
N SER A 572 -42.10 20.60 -14.16
CA SER A 572 -43.36 21.26 -13.88
C SER A 572 -44.11 21.45 -15.20
N LYS A 573 -45.29 20.84 -15.31
CA LYS A 573 -46.25 21.21 -16.33
C LYS A 573 -46.88 22.54 -15.93
N ASP A 574 -46.79 23.50 -16.84
CA ASP A 574 -47.59 24.70 -16.85
C ASP A 574 -49.08 24.33 -16.87
N ALA A 575 -49.83 24.97 -15.99
CA ALA A 575 -51.28 25.11 -16.07
C ALA A 575 -51.56 26.60 -15.93
N HIS A 576 -51.95 27.26 -17.02
CA HIS A 576 -52.90 28.37 -17.02
C HIS A 576 -53.41 28.65 -18.46
N ASN A 577 -54.74 28.69 -18.54
CA ASN A 577 -55.65 29.01 -19.65
C ASN A 577 -55.89 27.96 -20.74
#